data_AF-A0AAV1LVR4-F1
#
_entry.id   AF-A0AAV1LVR4-F1
#
_cell.length_a   1.000
_cell.length_b   1.000
_cell.length_c   1.000
_cell.angle_alpha   90.00
_cell.angle_beta   90.00
_cell.angle_gamma   90.00
#
_symmetry.space_group_name_H-M   'P 1'
#
loop_
_entity.id
_entity.type
_entity.pdbx_description
1 polymer ?
#
loop_
_entity_poly.entity_id
_entity_poly.type
_entity_poly.pdbx_seq_one_letter_code
_entity_poly.pdbx_strand_id
1 'polypeptide(L)'
;MLPNKLKRHLETTHSNLQGKPRDFFVRKLRELKHQSTALLSKVSVPTKALLASYKVAHRVAKCKKPHTIAEELILPAAVDMVSVMIGE
;
A
#
# COMPACT_ATOMS: atom_id res chain seq x y z
N MET A 1 -0.63 4.23 20.63
CA MET A 1 -1.90 4.58 21.32
C MET A 1 -1.58 4.83 22.80
N LEU A 2 -2.29 5.74 23.46
CA LEU A 2 -2.20 5.88 24.92
C LEU A 2 -2.75 4.62 25.61
N PRO A 3 -2.24 4.22 26.80
CA PRO A 3 -2.66 3.00 27.50
C PRO A 3 -4.18 2.88 27.69
N ASN A 4 -4.83 3.97 28.08
CA ASN A 4 -6.28 4.01 28.29
C ASN A 4 -7.07 3.78 26.99
N LYS A 5 -6.55 4.26 25.85
CA LYS A 5 -7.17 4.05 24.54
C LYS A 5 -6.99 2.61 24.06
N LEU A 6 -5.85 2.01 24.36
CA LEU A 6 -5.56 0.62 24.00
C LEU A 6 -6.46 -0.35 24.79
N LYS A 7 -6.61 -0.13 26.10
CA LYS A 7 -7.51 -0.92 26.95
C LYS A 7 -8.95 -0.85 26.44
N ARG A 8 -9.48 0.36 26.24
CA ARG A 8 -10.83 0.56 25.71
C ARG A 8 -11.03 -0.12 24.35
N HIS A 9 -10.06 0.00 23.44
CA HIS A 9 -10.16 -0.62 22.11
C HIS A 9 -10.17 -2.16 22.20
N LEU A 10 -9.34 -2.75 23.06
CA LEU A 10 -9.36 -4.19 23.30
C LEU A 10 -10.73 -4.63 23.84
N GLU A 11 -11.29 -3.87 24.78
CA GLU A 11 -12.56 -4.20 25.42
C GLU A 11 -13.77 -4.04 24.49
N THR A 12 -13.82 -2.99 23.67
CA THR A 12 -14.99 -2.72 22.82
C THR A 12 -14.91 -3.36 21.44
N THR A 13 -13.71 -3.47 20.85
CA THR A 13 -13.53 -3.93 19.47
C THR A 13 -13.09 -5.39 19.41
N HIS A 14 -12.37 -5.87 20.42
CA HIS A 14 -11.77 -7.20 20.46
C HIS A 14 -12.07 -7.90 21.79
N SER A 15 -13.33 -7.83 22.23
CA SER A 15 -13.79 -8.39 23.50
C SER A 15 -13.43 -9.87 23.66
N ASN A 16 -13.42 -10.63 22.56
CA ASN A 16 -13.01 -12.04 22.51
C ASN A 16 -11.52 -12.29 22.84
N LEU A 17 -10.69 -11.25 22.80
CA LEU A 17 -9.25 -11.30 23.13
C LEU A 17 -8.95 -10.75 24.53
N GLN A 18 -9.97 -10.28 25.26
CA GLN A 18 -9.80 -9.80 26.62
C GLN A 18 -9.34 -10.94 27.54
N GLY A 19 -8.42 -10.63 28.47
CA GLY A 19 -7.91 -11.59 29.45
C GLY A 19 -6.94 -12.64 28.89
N LYS A 20 -6.59 -12.60 27.60
CA LYS A 20 -5.55 -13.49 27.05
C LYS A 20 -4.17 -13.14 27.65
N PRO A 21 -3.32 -14.15 27.92
CA PRO A 21 -2.00 -13.91 28.48
C PRO A 21 -1.10 -13.17 27.50
N ARG A 22 -0.07 -12.50 28.01
CA ARG A 22 0.93 -11.77 27.20
C ARG A 22 1.52 -12.64 26.08
N ASP A 23 1.79 -13.91 26.37
CA ASP A 23 2.39 -14.84 25.40
C ASP A 23 1.53 -15.07 24.15
N PHE A 24 0.20 -14.98 24.28
CA PHE A 24 -0.71 -15.04 23.15
C PHE A 24 -0.42 -13.91 22.15
N PHE A 25 -0.27 -12.68 22.65
CA PHE A 25 0.01 -11.50 21.82
C PHE A 25 1.42 -11.53 21.24
N VAL A 26 2.42 -12.03 21.98
CA VAL A 26 3.78 -12.24 21.46
C VAL A 26 3.78 -13.23 20.30
N ARG A 27 3.01 -14.33 20.41
CA ARG A 27 2.85 -15.28 19.31
C ARG A 27 2.11 -14.66 18.13
N LYS A 28 1.02 -13.93 18.36
CA LYS A 28 0.25 -13.26 17.29
C LYS A 28 1.10 -12.22 16.55
N LEU A 29 1.95 -11.49 17.25
CA LEU A 29 2.91 -10.55 16.65
C LEU A 29 3.88 -11.27 15.71
N ARG A 30 4.44 -12.43 16.12
CA ARG A 30 5.31 -13.22 15.26
C ARG A 30 4.59 -13.71 14.01
N GLU A 31 3.37 -14.21 14.17
CA GLU A 31 2.52 -14.68 13.06
C GLU A 31 2.27 -13.56 12.05
N LEU A 32 1.87 -12.37 12.52
CA LEU A 32 1.62 -11.20 11.66
C LEU A 32 2.87 -10.74 10.93
N LYS A 33 4.03 -10.70 11.61
CA LYS A 33 5.31 -10.37 10.97
C LYS A 33 5.66 -11.37 9.88
N HIS A 34 5.52 -12.66 10.16
CA HIS A 34 5.80 -13.71 9.19
C HIS A 34 4.87 -13.61 7.97
N GLN A 35 3.57 -13.39 8.19
CA GLN A 35 2.60 -13.16 7.11
C GLN A 35 2.95 -11.94 6.27
N SER A 36 3.32 -10.83 6.90
CA SER A 36 3.74 -9.61 6.20
C SER A 36 4.98 -9.85 5.33
N THR A 37 6.01 -10.51 5.87
CA THR A 37 7.22 -10.84 5.10
C THR A 37 6.93 -11.80 3.95
N ALA A 38 6.07 -12.80 4.17
CA ALA A 38 5.68 -13.75 3.15
C ALA A 38 4.84 -13.11 2.04
N LEU A 39 4.03 -12.10 2.35
CA LEU A 39 3.34 -11.30 1.35
C LEU A 39 4.32 -10.49 0.53
N LEU A 40 5.22 -9.75 1.18
CA LEU A 40 6.22 -8.92 0.49
C LEU A 40 7.13 -9.77 -0.41
N SER A 41 7.54 -10.97 0.01
CA SER A 41 8.34 -11.86 -0.83
C SER A 41 7.59 -12.39 -2.05
N LYS A 42 6.25 -12.45 -2.00
CA LYS A 42 5.40 -12.89 -3.12
C LYS A 42 5.03 -11.74 -4.04
N VAL A 43 5.08 -10.50 -3.56
CA VAL A 43 4.85 -9.30 -4.38
C VAL A 43 6.16 -8.94 -5.06
N SER A 44 6.38 -9.51 -6.25
CA SER A 44 7.36 -8.95 -7.18
C SER A 44 6.72 -7.73 -7.83
N VAL A 45 7.23 -6.53 -7.56
CA VAL A 45 6.89 -5.36 -8.36
C VAL A 45 7.68 -5.46 -9.66
N PRO A 46 7.04 -5.66 -10.82
CA PRO A 46 7.78 -5.73 -12.07
C PRO A 46 8.48 -4.40 -12.31
N THR A 47 9.78 -4.42 -12.61
CA THR A 47 10.58 -3.20 -12.84
C THR A 47 9.97 -2.31 -13.92
N LYS A 48 9.35 -2.92 -14.96
CA LYS A 48 8.58 -2.22 -15.99
C LYS A 48 7.37 -1.50 -15.42
N ALA A 49 6.59 -2.13 -14.54
CA ALA A 49 5.43 -1.50 -13.91
C ALA A 49 5.85 -0.33 -13.01
N LEU A 50 6.93 -0.47 -12.26
CA LEU A 50 7.49 0.63 -11.46
C LEU A 50 7.90 1.82 -12.34
N LEU A 51 8.61 1.56 -13.44
CA LEU A 51 9.02 2.59 -14.39
C LEU A 51 7.81 3.27 -15.06
N ALA A 52 6.79 2.50 -15.43
CA ALA A 52 5.56 3.00 -16.01
C ALA A 52 4.84 3.95 -15.04
N SER A 53 4.65 3.53 -13.78
CA SER A 53 4.05 4.37 -12.74
C SER A 53 4.84 5.65 -12.50
N TYR A 54 6.18 5.56 -12.49
CA TYR A 54 7.05 6.73 -12.37
C TYR A 54 6.88 7.71 -13.54
N LYS A 55 6.84 7.23 -14.79
CA LYS A 55 6.65 8.10 -15.96
C LYS A 55 5.32 8.86 -15.90
N VAL A 56 4.24 8.19 -15.53
CA VAL A 56 2.92 8.82 -15.34
C VAL A 56 2.99 9.90 -14.27
N ALA A 57 3.52 9.58 -13.08
CA ALA A 57 3.65 10.55 -11.99
C ALA A 57 4.51 11.75 -12.37
N HIS A 58 5.62 11.52 -13.08
CA HIS A 58 6.49 12.57 -13.58
C HIS A 58 5.78 13.49 -14.57
N ARG A 59 4.97 12.96 -15.49
CA ARG A 59 4.17 13.79 -16.40
C ARG A 59 3.14 14.62 -15.64
N VAL A 60 2.40 14.01 -14.71
CA VAL A 60 1.44 14.73 -13.84
C VAL A 60 2.14 15.89 -13.12
N ALA A 61 3.30 15.62 -12.51
CA ALA A 61 4.08 16.64 -11.79
C ALA A 61 4.58 17.77 -12.72
N LYS A 62 4.95 17.46 -13.96
CA LYS A 62 5.37 18.45 -14.96
C LYS A 62 4.24 19.38 -15.38
N CYS A 63 3.00 18.88 -15.45
CA CYS A 63 1.86 19.68 -15.86
C CYS A 63 1.55 20.82 -14.89
N LYS A 64 1.77 20.65 -13.57
CA LYS A 64 1.56 21.68 -12.52
C LYS A 64 0.19 22.39 -12.57
N LYS A 65 -0.83 21.79 -13.21
CA LYS A 65 -2.16 22.37 -13.43
C LYS A 65 -3.23 21.73 -12.51
N PRO A 66 -4.37 22.40 -12.28
CA PRO A 66 -5.50 21.86 -11.51
C PRO A 66 -6.13 20.61 -12.14
N HIS A 67 -7.10 20.03 -11.42
CA HIS A 67 -7.83 18.79 -11.75
C HIS A 67 -8.54 18.76 -13.12
N THR A 68 -8.59 19.86 -13.87
CA THR A 68 -9.20 19.96 -15.20
C THR A 68 -8.32 19.46 -16.34
N ILE A 69 -7.03 19.18 -16.11
CA ILE A 69 -6.11 18.63 -17.15
C ILE A 69 -6.26 17.11 -17.36
N ALA A 70 -7.19 16.45 -16.67
CA ALA A 70 -7.30 15.00 -16.70
C ALA A 70 -7.45 14.46 -18.14
N GLU A 71 -8.33 15.04 -18.95
CA GLU A 71 -8.57 14.58 -20.33
C GLU A 71 -7.32 14.70 -21.22
N GLU A 72 -6.55 15.80 -21.09
CA GLU A 72 -5.29 15.99 -21.82
C GLU A 72 -4.17 15.06 -21.34
N LEU A 73 -4.23 14.62 -20.09
CA LEU A 73 -3.17 13.85 -19.43
C LEU A 73 -3.37 12.34 -19.51
N ILE A 74 -4.62 11.88 -19.55
CA ILE A 74 -4.99 10.46 -19.58
C ILE A 74 -4.39 9.77 -20.80
N LEU A 75 -4.59 10.33 -22.01
CA LEU A 75 -4.13 9.70 -23.24
C LEU A 75 -2.60 9.57 -23.28
N PRO A 76 -1.81 10.64 -23.06
CA PRO A 76 -0.36 10.50 -22.97
C PRO A 76 0.06 9.51 -21.88
N ALA A 77 -0.54 9.57 -20.67
CA ALA A 77 -0.19 8.68 -19.57
C ALA A 77 -0.41 7.21 -19.93
N ALA A 78 -1.50 6.91 -20.63
CA ALA A 78 -1.77 5.57 -21.15
C ALA A 78 -0.70 5.12 -22.14
N VAL A 79 -0.28 5.99 -23.06
CA VAL A 79 0.82 5.71 -24.00
C VAL A 79 2.11 5.40 -23.25
N ASP A 80 2.50 6.22 -22.27
CA ASP A 80 3.72 5.99 -21.47
C ASP A 80 3.71 4.64 -20.75
N MET A 81 2.54 4.24 -20.22
CA MET A 81 2.38 2.95 -19.56
C MET A 81 2.52 1.79 -20.55
N VAL A 82 1.83 1.85 -21.69
CA VAL A 82 1.85 0.79 -22.71
C VAL A 82 3.25 0.64 -23.30
N SER A 83 3.91 1.73 -23.66
CA SER A 83 5.27 1.70 -24.22
C SER A 83 6.29 1.08 -23.26
N VAL A 84 6.18 1.32 -21.95
CA VAL A 84 7.08 0.72 -20.96
C VAL A 84 6.75 -0.76 -20.71
N MET A 85 5.47 -1.11 -20.67
CA MET A 85 5.02 -2.46 -20.34
C MET A 85 5.23 -3.44 -21.51
N ILE A 86 4.78 -3.05 -22.70
CA ILE A 86 4.74 -3.90 -23.91
C ILE A 86 5.99 -3.69 -24.79
N GLY A 87 6.59 -2.50 -24.76
CA GLY A 87 7.63 -2.08 -25.70
C GLY A 87 7.08 -1.06 -26.69
N GLU A 88 7.95 -0.55 -27.56
CA GLU A 88 7.53 0.19 -28.77
C GLU A 88 7.09 -0.77 -29.88
#